data_AF-A0A8J4FHX8-F1
#
_entry.id   AF-A0A8J4FHX8-F1
#
_cell.length_a   1.000
_cell.length_b   1.000
_cell.length_c   1.000
_cell.angle_alpha   90.00
_cell.angle_beta   90.00
_cell.angle_gamma   90.00
#
_symmetry.space_group_name_H-M   'P 1'
#
loop_
_entity.id
_entity.type
_entity.pdbx_description
1 polymer ?
#
loop_
_entity_poly.entity_id
_entity_poly.type
_entity_poly.pdbx_seq_one_letter_code
_entity_poly.pdbx_strand_id
1 'polypeptide(L)'
;MVSAIATAQVPVLDLVRVPSFSSLLESLASSNIAWAIHDGIWLLKREEGGNVRDTVSRGSLVPGRETIASTCWKAGLRASTLRAVDLKASLLGVVSVGGLIATATQAALSPRGPGTCDRNMCERCCNITTSIPYVVCGCHAMRHRCTASGKTWGASLVGVGIASAAFHGSYGSFREWGRRMDFWTISAASNLMTRALFPCVPASVTAAGMLATPFKPFLVSFVNSTAMELKFLAAARRNPKLRGPQRLHAVCCLLGLGAFALEDWKPDLPLVHSAWHLLSSTAVATINHLLADVEEEERCKQARNAQQRPQLVLQMQPLLP
;
A
#
# COMPACT_ATOMS: atom_id res chain seq x y z
N MET A 1 -17.37 -18.28 55.25
CA MET A 1 -18.08 -17.17 54.58
C MET A 1 -17.50 -17.04 53.17
N VAL A 2 -18.01 -17.88 52.29
CA VAL A 2 -17.63 -18.07 50.87
C VAL A 2 -18.89 -17.78 50.03
N SER A 3 -18.68 -17.38 48.77
CA SER A 3 -19.67 -17.07 47.71
C SER A 3 -20.24 -15.66 47.72
N ALA A 4 -20.48 -15.00 46.58
CA ALA A 4 -20.20 -15.26 45.16
C ALA A 4 -20.40 -13.92 44.42
N ILE A 5 -19.58 -13.60 43.42
CA ILE A 5 -19.92 -12.59 42.41
C ILE A 5 -19.83 -13.26 41.04
N ALA A 6 -21.00 -13.41 40.44
CA ALA A 6 -21.21 -13.99 39.13
C ALA A 6 -20.68 -13.07 38.03
N THR A 7 -19.89 -13.66 37.13
CA THR A 7 -19.44 -13.09 35.86
C THR A 7 -20.56 -13.20 34.83
N ALA A 8 -21.14 -12.07 34.43
CA ALA A 8 -21.99 -12.00 33.25
C ALA A 8 -21.11 -11.88 31.99
N GLN A 9 -21.11 -12.92 31.16
CA GLN A 9 -20.56 -12.87 29.80
C GLN A 9 -21.60 -12.26 28.85
N VAL A 10 -21.23 -11.21 28.14
CA VAL A 10 -21.98 -10.67 26.99
C VAL A 10 -21.20 -11.01 25.72
N PRO A 11 -21.81 -11.61 24.70
CA PRO A 11 -21.14 -11.85 23.42
C PRO A 11 -21.16 -10.56 22.60
N VAL A 12 -20.00 -9.89 22.48
CA VAL A 12 -19.78 -8.81 21.51
C VAL A 12 -18.81 -9.34 20.46
N LEU A 13 -19.33 -10.04 19.46
CA LEU A 13 -18.60 -10.42 18.24
C LEU A 13 -19.62 -10.84 17.18
N ASP A 14 -20.20 -9.86 16.50
CA ASP A 14 -20.71 -9.99 15.13
C ASP A 14 -21.13 -8.61 14.64
N LEU A 15 -20.17 -7.72 14.34
CA LEU A 15 -20.40 -6.62 13.42
C LEU A 15 -19.07 -6.08 12.88
N VAL A 16 -18.79 -6.45 11.64
CA VAL A 16 -18.00 -5.81 10.57
C VAL A 16 -17.34 -6.93 9.76
N ARG A 17 -18.17 -7.59 8.94
CA ARG A 17 -17.67 -8.42 7.85
C ARG A 17 -17.17 -7.45 6.78
N VAL A 18 -15.85 -7.33 6.66
CA VAL A 18 -15.24 -6.56 5.56
C VAL A 18 -15.74 -7.16 4.24
N PRO A 19 -16.27 -6.35 3.30
CA PRO A 19 -16.76 -6.87 2.03
C PRO A 19 -15.64 -7.62 1.31
N SER A 20 -15.97 -8.73 0.64
CA SER A 20 -15.00 -9.37 -0.25
C SER A 20 -14.60 -8.40 -1.36
N PHE A 21 -13.38 -8.52 -1.88
CA PHE A 21 -12.90 -7.73 -3.01
C PHE A 21 -13.88 -7.73 -4.21
N SER A 22 -14.61 -8.84 -4.42
CA SER A 22 -15.68 -8.94 -5.42
C SER A 22 -16.86 -8.01 -5.14
N SER A 23 -17.32 -7.91 -3.90
CA SER A 23 -18.43 -7.02 -3.52
C SER A 23 -18.06 -5.53 -3.56
N LEU A 24 -16.78 -5.20 -3.32
CA LEU A 24 -16.28 -3.84 -3.49
C LEU A 24 -16.20 -3.45 -4.98
N LEU A 25 -15.80 -4.40 -5.83
CA LEU A 25 -15.80 -4.23 -7.29
C LEU A 25 -17.22 -4.17 -7.87
N GLU A 26 -18.17 -4.96 -7.39
CA GLU A 26 -19.58 -4.90 -7.79
C GLU A 26 -20.22 -3.57 -7.39
N SER A 27 -19.92 -3.07 -6.20
CA SER A 27 -20.37 -1.74 -5.76
C SER A 27 -19.81 -0.62 -6.64
N LEU A 28 -18.56 -0.75 -7.12
CA LEU A 28 -17.95 0.20 -8.07
C LEU A 28 -18.47 0.00 -9.51
N ALA A 29 -18.78 -1.24 -9.91
CA ALA A 29 -19.32 -1.58 -11.23
C ALA A 29 -20.77 -1.12 -11.42
N SER A 30 -21.51 -0.88 -10.33
CA SER A 30 -22.86 -0.30 -10.37
C SER A 30 -22.92 1.19 -10.74
N SER A 31 -21.76 1.85 -10.84
CA SER A 31 -21.64 3.22 -11.37
C SER A 31 -21.31 3.17 -12.87
N ASN A 32 -21.95 4.02 -13.69
CA ASN A 32 -21.98 4.01 -15.17
C ASN A 32 -20.63 4.26 -15.90
N ILE A 33 -19.53 3.71 -15.41
CA ILE A 33 -18.17 3.81 -15.98
C ILE A 33 -17.65 2.43 -16.45
N ALA A 34 -18.38 1.33 -16.15
CA ALA A 34 -17.87 -0.05 -16.25
C ALA A 34 -17.89 -0.71 -17.66
N TRP A 35 -18.49 -0.10 -18.69
CA TRP A 35 -18.57 -0.74 -20.01
C TRP A 35 -17.24 -0.82 -20.78
N ALA A 36 -16.20 -0.09 -20.34
CA ALA A 36 -14.89 -0.11 -21.01
C ALA A 36 -13.90 -1.15 -20.45
N ILE A 37 -14.19 -1.77 -19.29
CA ILE A 37 -13.23 -2.66 -18.59
C ILE A 37 -13.65 -4.14 -18.67
N HIS A 38 -14.94 -4.43 -18.87
CA HIS A 38 -15.48 -5.79 -18.89
C HIS A 38 -14.93 -6.64 -20.06
N ASP A 39 -14.69 -6.05 -21.24
CA ASP A 39 -14.28 -6.81 -22.43
C ASP A 39 -12.77 -7.13 -22.50
N GLY A 40 -11.96 -6.58 -21.59
CA GLY A 40 -10.52 -6.85 -21.54
C GLY A 40 -10.11 -8.06 -20.69
N ILE A 41 -11.01 -8.59 -19.87
CA ILE A 41 -10.67 -9.55 -18.80
C ILE A 41 -11.05 -11.01 -19.14
N TRP A 42 -11.82 -11.25 -20.20
CA TRP A 42 -12.31 -12.59 -20.55
C TRP A 42 -11.47 -13.39 -21.57
N LEU A 43 -10.35 -12.86 -22.07
CA LEU A 43 -9.57 -13.49 -23.16
C LEU A 43 -8.29 -14.23 -22.74
N LEU A 44 -8.11 -14.60 -21.46
CA LEU A 44 -6.92 -15.34 -21.00
C LEU A 44 -7.21 -16.54 -20.09
N LYS A 45 -8.38 -17.18 -20.20
CA LYS A 45 -8.65 -18.44 -19.48
C LYS A 45 -9.54 -19.43 -20.23
N ARG A 46 -8.98 -20.00 -21.31
CA ARG A 46 -9.36 -21.28 -21.96
C ARG A 46 -8.22 -21.53 -22.96
N GLU A 47 -7.34 -22.51 -22.80
CA GLU A 47 -7.59 -23.95 -22.96
C GLU A 47 -6.48 -24.75 -22.27
N GLU A 48 -6.85 -25.71 -21.41
CA GLU A 48 -6.16 -27.00 -21.30
C GLU A 48 -7.20 -28.02 -20.78
N GLY A 49 -7.38 -29.12 -21.53
CA GLY A 49 -8.16 -30.28 -21.07
C GLY A 49 -9.10 -30.86 -22.13
N GLY A 50 -8.56 -31.62 -23.07
CA GLY A 50 -9.35 -32.39 -24.05
C GLY A 50 -8.56 -33.59 -24.57
N ASN A 51 -8.73 -34.73 -23.90
CA ASN A 51 -8.19 -36.03 -24.26
C ASN A 51 -9.04 -36.64 -25.40
N VAL A 52 -8.48 -36.89 -26.59
CA VAL A 52 -9.13 -37.69 -27.64
C VAL A 52 -8.11 -38.64 -28.29
N ARG A 53 -8.53 -39.90 -28.35
CA ARG A 53 -7.85 -41.08 -28.89
C ARG A 53 -7.41 -40.97 -30.35
N ASP A 54 -6.41 -41.80 -30.64
CA ASP A 54 -5.85 -42.19 -31.92
C ASP A 54 -6.85 -42.39 -33.07
N THR A 55 -6.47 -41.91 -34.26
CA THR A 55 -6.61 -42.71 -35.48
C THR A 55 -5.53 -42.37 -36.48
N VAL A 56 -4.81 -43.42 -36.89
CA VAL A 56 -3.76 -43.46 -37.89
C VAL A 56 -4.30 -43.10 -39.28
N SER A 57 -3.58 -42.26 -40.02
CA SER A 57 -3.42 -42.43 -41.47
C SER A 57 -2.15 -41.77 -41.98
N ARG A 58 -1.32 -42.59 -42.64
CA ARG A 58 -0.10 -42.25 -43.38
C ARG A 58 -0.40 -41.28 -44.51
N GLY A 59 0.42 -40.23 -44.63
CA GLY A 59 0.54 -39.42 -45.83
C GLY A 59 1.95 -38.83 -45.90
N SER A 60 2.78 -39.42 -46.76
CA SER A 60 4.16 -39.01 -47.07
C SER A 60 4.19 -37.67 -47.80
N LEU A 61 4.92 -36.67 -47.30
CA LEU A 61 5.26 -35.44 -48.05
C LEU A 61 6.64 -34.88 -47.64
N VAL A 62 7.58 -35.09 -48.56
CA VAL A 62 8.78 -34.31 -48.96
C VAL A 62 9.29 -33.19 -48.03
N PRO A 63 10.57 -33.22 -47.62
CA PRO A 63 11.24 -32.07 -46.99
C PRO A 63 11.90 -31.17 -48.05
N GLY A 64 11.54 -29.89 -48.11
CA GLY A 64 12.32 -28.91 -48.86
C GLY A 64 11.58 -27.68 -49.34
N ARG A 65 11.55 -26.63 -48.50
CA ARG A 65 11.65 -25.19 -48.83
C ARG A 65 11.01 -24.36 -47.70
N GLU A 66 11.82 -23.96 -46.73
CA GLU A 66 11.47 -22.78 -45.94
C GLU A 66 11.74 -21.54 -46.79
N THR A 67 10.66 -20.94 -47.29
CA THR A 67 10.70 -19.69 -48.05
C THR A 67 11.07 -18.53 -47.12
N ILE A 68 12.08 -17.76 -47.53
CA ILE A 68 12.67 -16.56 -46.90
C ILE A 68 11.61 -15.52 -46.43
N ALA A 69 10.39 -15.56 -46.97
CA ALA A 69 9.27 -14.70 -46.59
C ALA A 69 8.73 -14.96 -45.16
N SER A 70 8.81 -16.18 -44.63
CA SER A 70 8.31 -16.55 -43.29
C SER A 70 9.13 -15.92 -42.16
N THR A 71 10.44 -15.79 -42.37
CA THR A 71 11.39 -15.24 -41.39
C THR A 71 11.28 -13.72 -41.28
N CYS A 72 11.01 -13.02 -42.40
CA CYS A 72 10.81 -11.56 -42.40
C CYS A 72 9.52 -11.14 -41.67
N TRP A 73 8.44 -11.92 -41.78
CA TRP A 73 7.18 -11.61 -41.09
C TRP A 73 7.30 -11.77 -39.56
N LYS A 74 7.96 -12.84 -39.10
CA LYS A 74 8.22 -13.07 -37.65
C LYS A 74 9.20 -12.04 -37.06
N ALA A 75 10.16 -11.55 -37.84
CA ALA A 75 11.06 -10.48 -37.43
C ALA A 75 10.34 -9.11 -37.33
N GLY A 76 9.44 -8.79 -38.28
CA GLY A 76 8.64 -7.57 -38.28
C GLY A 76 7.64 -7.49 -37.12
N LEU A 77 7.01 -8.62 -36.75
CA LEU A 77 6.14 -8.71 -35.57
C LEU A 77 6.91 -8.54 -34.25
N ARG A 78 8.11 -9.12 -34.13
CA ARG A 78 8.97 -8.91 -32.95
C ARG A 78 9.46 -7.46 -32.83
N ALA A 79 9.84 -6.84 -33.95
CA ALA A 79 10.30 -5.45 -33.98
C ALA A 79 9.19 -4.43 -33.66
N SER A 80 7.94 -4.72 -34.04
CA SER A 80 6.78 -3.88 -33.70
C SER A 80 6.32 -4.05 -32.24
N THR A 81 6.40 -5.25 -31.67
CA THR A 81 6.17 -5.47 -30.23
C THR A 81 7.22 -4.82 -29.34
N LEU A 82 8.50 -4.83 -29.73
CA LEU A 82 9.58 -4.17 -28.97
C LEU A 82 9.37 -2.65 -28.91
N ARG A 83 9.01 -2.01 -30.04
CA ARG A 83 8.71 -0.57 -30.09
C ARG A 83 7.50 -0.18 -29.24
N ALA A 84 6.47 -1.03 -29.15
CA ALA A 84 5.29 -0.74 -28.33
C ALA A 84 5.58 -0.85 -26.81
N VAL A 85 6.45 -1.79 -26.41
CA VAL A 85 6.89 -1.91 -25.01
C VAL A 85 7.83 -0.77 -24.63
N ASP A 86 8.74 -0.37 -25.51
CA ASP A 86 9.67 0.75 -25.29
C ASP A 86 8.96 2.11 -25.29
N LEU A 87 7.91 2.27 -26.10
CA LEU A 87 7.09 3.48 -26.10
C LEU A 87 6.23 3.57 -24.82
N LYS A 88 5.65 2.46 -24.35
CA LYS A 88 4.96 2.42 -23.05
C LYS A 88 5.91 2.66 -21.88
N ALA A 89 7.11 2.10 -21.92
CA ALA A 89 8.15 2.34 -20.91
C ALA A 89 8.66 3.78 -20.93
N SER A 90 8.79 4.40 -22.12
CA SER A 90 9.17 5.82 -22.26
C SER A 90 8.07 6.78 -21.84
N LEU A 91 6.80 6.49 -22.16
CA LEU A 91 5.67 7.31 -21.71
C LEU A 91 5.47 7.21 -20.19
N LEU A 92 5.58 6.00 -19.64
CA LEU A 92 5.61 5.79 -18.19
C LEU A 92 6.83 6.47 -17.56
N GLY A 93 7.98 6.50 -18.21
CA GLY A 93 9.20 7.16 -17.75
C GLY A 93 9.11 8.69 -17.73
N VAL A 94 8.55 9.32 -18.76
CA VAL A 94 8.41 10.78 -18.84
C VAL A 94 7.30 11.30 -17.93
N VAL A 95 6.18 10.58 -17.82
CA VAL A 95 5.12 10.86 -16.83
C VAL A 95 5.64 10.57 -15.40
N SER A 96 6.50 9.58 -15.23
CA SER A 96 7.15 9.25 -13.95
C SER A 96 8.11 10.34 -13.50
N VAL A 97 9.00 10.85 -14.36
CA VAL A 97 10.02 11.84 -13.91
C VAL A 97 9.40 13.21 -13.72
N GLY A 98 8.55 13.68 -14.65
CA GLY A 98 7.83 14.95 -14.48
C GLY A 98 6.86 14.92 -13.30
N GLY A 99 6.14 13.81 -13.12
CA GLY A 99 5.27 13.58 -11.96
C GLY A 99 6.03 13.48 -10.65
N LEU A 100 7.20 12.80 -10.63
CA LEU A 100 8.04 12.70 -9.44
C LEU A 100 8.64 14.05 -9.06
N ILE A 101 9.10 14.85 -10.02
CA ILE A 101 9.61 16.20 -9.78
C ILE A 101 8.49 17.08 -9.25
N ALA A 102 7.32 17.10 -9.89
CA ALA A 102 6.17 17.89 -9.43
C ALA A 102 5.74 17.48 -8.00
N THR A 103 5.70 16.17 -7.73
CA THR A 103 5.41 15.61 -6.40
C THR A 103 6.47 16.03 -5.39
N ALA A 104 7.76 15.96 -5.75
CA ALA A 104 8.87 16.37 -4.87
C ALA A 104 8.86 17.89 -4.60
N THR A 105 8.54 18.70 -5.61
CA THR A 105 8.40 20.15 -5.47
C THR A 105 7.20 20.52 -4.59
N GLN A 106 6.04 19.88 -4.78
CA GLN A 106 4.91 20.03 -3.87
C GLN A 106 5.24 19.55 -2.45
N ALA A 107 6.03 18.49 -2.31
CA ALA A 107 6.46 17.98 -1.01
C ALA A 107 7.36 18.96 -0.25
N ALA A 108 8.00 19.91 -0.93
CA ALA A 108 8.77 20.97 -0.29
C ALA A 108 7.89 22.06 0.35
N LEU A 109 6.58 22.09 0.02
CA LEU A 109 5.61 23.02 0.57
C LEU A 109 5.08 22.52 1.92
N SER A 110 4.53 23.43 2.71
CA SER A 110 3.84 23.11 3.96
C SER A 110 2.37 23.50 3.80
N PRO A 111 1.43 22.79 4.46
CA PRO A 111 0.02 23.11 4.38
C PRO A 111 -0.23 24.57 4.84
N ARG A 112 -1.02 25.32 4.06
CA ARG A 112 -1.37 26.72 4.35
C ARG A 112 -2.88 26.91 4.37
N GLY A 113 -3.36 27.67 5.35
CA GLY A 113 -4.77 28.02 5.48
C GLY A 113 -5.67 26.85 5.89
N PRO A 114 -7.00 27.08 5.95
CA PRO A 114 -7.96 26.15 6.54
C PRO A 114 -8.30 24.91 5.69
N GLY A 115 -7.82 24.84 4.44
CA GLY A 115 -8.16 23.77 3.50
C GLY A 115 -9.42 24.06 2.69
N THR A 116 -9.62 23.33 1.59
CA THR A 116 -10.71 23.49 0.62
C THR A 116 -11.85 22.47 0.80
N CYS A 117 -11.67 21.47 1.67
CA CYS A 117 -12.67 20.46 2.00
C CYS A 117 -13.67 20.91 3.08
N ASP A 118 -14.69 20.07 3.36
CA ASP A 118 -15.76 20.27 4.36
C ASP A 118 -16.72 21.43 4.06
N ARG A 119 -17.18 21.54 2.81
CA ARG A 119 -17.97 22.69 2.32
C ARG A 119 -19.39 22.72 2.85
N ASN A 120 -19.92 21.55 3.21
CA ASN A 120 -21.24 21.38 3.79
C ASN A 120 -21.20 20.30 4.89
N MET A 121 -22.29 20.16 5.64
CA MET A 121 -22.36 19.19 6.75
C MET A 121 -22.26 17.74 6.27
N CYS A 122 -22.74 17.41 5.08
CA CYS A 122 -22.62 16.06 4.53
C CYS A 122 -21.15 15.69 4.30
N GLU A 123 -20.40 16.52 3.58
CA GLU A 123 -18.96 16.31 3.36
C GLU A 123 -18.19 16.20 4.68
N ARG A 124 -18.53 17.04 5.65
CA ARG A 124 -17.90 17.01 6.97
C ARG A 124 -18.16 15.70 7.70
N CYS A 125 -19.41 15.25 7.75
CA CYS A 125 -19.78 13.96 8.34
C CYS A 125 -19.07 12.82 7.61
N CYS A 126 -19.01 12.86 6.27
CA CYS A 126 -18.30 11.87 5.47
C CYS A 126 -16.80 11.86 5.81
N ASN A 127 -16.12 13.00 5.83
CA ASN A 127 -14.70 13.07 6.12
C ASN A 127 -14.35 12.59 7.54
N ILE A 128 -15.15 12.95 8.55
CA ILE A 128 -15.01 12.42 9.91
C ILE A 128 -15.19 10.90 9.93
N THR A 129 -16.22 10.40 9.25
CA THR A 129 -16.53 8.96 9.20
C THR A 129 -15.42 8.19 8.49
N THR A 130 -14.87 8.72 7.40
CA THR A 130 -13.78 8.09 6.65
C THR A 130 -12.42 8.22 7.34
N SER A 131 -12.31 8.91 8.48
CA SER A 131 -11.14 8.84 9.38
C SER A 131 -11.12 7.57 10.25
N ILE A 132 -12.29 6.93 10.49
CA ILE A 132 -12.43 5.73 11.33
C ILE A 132 -11.54 4.55 10.88
N PRO A 133 -11.43 4.22 9.57
CA PRO A 133 -10.57 3.15 9.09
C PRO A 133 -9.11 3.23 9.57
N TYR A 134 -8.56 4.43 9.75
CA TYR A 134 -7.22 4.61 10.31
C TYR A 134 -7.12 4.13 11.76
N VAL A 135 -8.12 4.47 12.58
CA VAL A 135 -8.21 4.04 13.98
C VAL A 135 -8.34 2.52 14.05
N VAL A 136 -9.20 1.93 13.23
CA VAL A 136 -9.39 0.47 13.16
C VAL A 136 -8.09 -0.21 12.74
N CYS A 137 -7.43 0.30 11.70
CA CYS A 137 -6.15 -0.21 11.22
C CYS A 137 -5.05 -0.12 12.31
N GLY A 138 -4.98 1.00 13.03
CA GLY A 138 -4.04 1.20 14.12
C GLY A 138 -4.28 0.26 15.30
N CYS A 139 -5.53 0.11 15.73
CA CYS A 139 -5.93 -0.86 16.77
C CYS A 139 -5.60 -2.30 16.37
N HIS A 140 -5.86 -2.67 15.11
CA HIS A 140 -5.49 -3.97 14.56
C HIS A 140 -3.96 -4.16 14.60
N ALA A 141 -3.18 -3.19 14.13
CA ALA A 141 -1.72 -3.26 14.17
C ALA A 141 -1.19 -3.42 15.61
N MET A 142 -1.68 -2.65 16.58
CA MET A 142 -1.25 -2.77 17.98
C MET A 142 -1.50 -4.16 18.58
N ARG A 143 -2.59 -4.83 18.19
CA ARG A 143 -2.94 -6.17 18.66
C ARG A 143 -2.11 -7.28 17.98
N HIS A 144 -1.76 -7.08 16.71
CA HIS A 144 -1.15 -8.14 15.88
C HIS A 144 0.34 -7.95 15.58
N ARG A 145 0.98 -6.87 16.04
CA ARG A 145 2.44 -6.66 15.92
C ARG A 145 3.18 -7.18 17.14
N CYS A 146 4.30 -7.86 16.89
CA CYS A 146 5.12 -8.43 17.94
C CYS A 146 6.23 -7.48 18.39
N THR A 147 6.65 -6.54 17.53
CA THR A 147 7.73 -5.60 17.84
C THR A 147 7.20 -4.31 18.49
N ALA A 148 8.03 -3.69 19.33
CA ALA A 148 7.71 -2.38 19.91
C ALA A 148 7.51 -1.32 18.83
N SER A 149 8.37 -1.27 17.81
CA SER A 149 8.24 -0.36 16.68
C SER A 149 6.96 -0.60 15.87
N GLY A 150 6.58 -1.85 15.63
CA GLY A 150 5.31 -2.20 14.99
C GLY A 150 4.09 -1.75 15.78
N LYS A 151 4.10 -1.88 17.11
CA LYS A 151 3.04 -1.36 17.99
C LYS A 151 2.99 0.16 17.99
N THR A 152 4.14 0.83 18.03
CA THR A 152 4.22 2.30 17.96
C THR A 152 3.69 2.83 16.63
N TRP A 153 3.97 2.16 15.51
CA TRP A 153 3.33 2.45 14.22
C TRP A 153 1.79 2.31 14.31
N GLY A 154 1.29 1.22 14.89
CA GLY A 154 -0.15 1.04 15.10
C GLY A 154 -0.77 2.17 15.93
N ALA A 155 -0.12 2.58 17.03
CA ALA A 155 -0.55 3.70 17.85
C ALA A 155 -0.56 5.03 17.05
N SER A 156 0.43 5.24 16.18
CA SER A 156 0.47 6.45 15.34
C SER A 156 -0.69 6.53 14.34
N LEU A 157 -1.17 5.39 13.82
CA LEU A 157 -2.34 5.36 12.94
C LEU A 157 -3.64 5.73 13.66
N VAL A 158 -3.76 5.35 14.94
CA VAL A 158 -4.84 5.86 15.80
C VAL A 158 -4.73 7.38 15.93
N GLY A 159 -3.52 7.88 16.16
CA GLY A 159 -3.24 9.33 16.19
C GLY A 159 -3.67 10.05 14.90
N VAL A 160 -3.35 9.50 13.73
CA VAL A 160 -3.78 10.04 12.42
C VAL A 160 -5.30 10.08 12.32
N GLY A 161 -5.99 8.99 12.64
CA GLY A 161 -7.46 8.95 12.58
C GLY A 161 -8.12 9.99 13.50
N ILE A 162 -7.58 10.17 14.71
CA ILE A 162 -8.08 11.17 15.67
C ILE A 162 -7.79 12.59 15.18
N ALA A 163 -6.57 12.87 14.70
CA ALA A 163 -6.19 14.18 14.22
C ALA A 163 -6.98 14.60 12.98
N SER A 164 -7.19 13.67 12.04
CA SER A 164 -8.04 13.86 10.87
C SER A 164 -9.49 14.16 11.28
N ALA A 165 -10.08 13.35 12.16
CA ALA A 165 -11.44 13.60 12.66
C ALA A 165 -11.56 14.95 13.38
N ALA A 166 -10.55 15.34 14.17
CA ALA A 166 -10.52 16.64 14.84
C ALA A 166 -10.41 17.80 13.85
N PHE A 167 -9.60 17.66 12.78
CA PHE A 167 -9.53 18.64 11.70
C PHE A 167 -10.88 18.80 11.00
N HIS A 168 -11.49 17.70 10.56
CA HIS A 168 -12.79 17.76 9.88
C HIS A 168 -13.92 18.18 10.84
N GLY A 169 -13.80 17.92 12.13
CA GLY A 169 -14.72 18.44 13.15
C GLY A 169 -14.53 19.92 13.51
N SER A 170 -13.44 20.56 13.09
CA SER A 170 -13.07 21.92 13.52
C SER A 170 -13.64 23.05 12.66
N TYR A 171 -13.80 24.23 13.26
CA TYR A 171 -14.34 25.45 12.63
C TYR A 171 -13.48 26.67 12.96
N GLY A 172 -13.67 27.76 12.20
CA GLY A 172 -13.04 29.05 12.45
C GLY A 172 -11.52 29.01 12.44
N SER A 173 -10.89 29.79 13.32
CA SER A 173 -9.43 29.88 13.45
C SER A 173 -8.78 28.57 13.92
N PHE A 174 -9.51 27.71 14.63
CA PHE A 174 -9.00 26.42 15.08
C PHE A 174 -8.78 25.44 13.92
N ARG A 175 -9.48 25.63 12.80
CA ARG A 175 -9.40 24.75 11.63
C ARG A 175 -8.02 24.70 11.00
N GLU A 176 -7.32 25.84 10.95
CA GLU A 176 -5.96 25.86 10.43
C GLU A 176 -5.00 25.06 11.31
N TRP A 177 -5.14 25.15 12.64
CA TRP A 177 -4.35 24.35 13.57
C TRP A 177 -4.70 22.87 13.49
N GLY A 178 -5.98 22.53 13.39
CA GLY A 178 -6.45 21.17 13.14
C GLY A 178 -5.79 20.56 11.90
N ARG A 179 -5.79 21.30 10.79
CA ARG A 179 -5.16 20.85 9.53
C ARG A 179 -3.66 20.62 9.67
N ARG A 180 -2.96 21.53 10.37
CA ARG A 180 -1.52 21.36 10.63
C ARG A 180 -1.25 20.11 11.47
N MET A 181 -2.02 19.90 12.54
CA MET A 181 -1.90 18.71 13.38
C MET A 181 -2.13 17.43 12.58
N ASP A 182 -3.17 17.38 11.74
CA ASP A 182 -3.45 16.24 10.87
C ASP A 182 -2.23 15.88 10.01
N PHE A 183 -1.69 16.85 9.26
CA PHE A 183 -0.48 16.61 8.46
C PHE A 183 0.78 16.27 9.28
N TRP A 184 0.93 16.84 10.47
CA TRP A 184 2.03 16.47 11.36
C TRP A 184 1.89 15.03 11.83
N THR A 185 0.69 14.57 12.16
CA THR A 185 0.46 13.17 12.55
C THR A 185 0.70 12.20 11.41
N ILE A 186 0.31 12.54 10.17
CA ILE A 186 0.62 11.73 8.97
C ILE A 186 2.14 11.61 8.78
N SER A 187 2.85 12.74 8.86
CA SER A 187 4.31 12.78 8.76
C SER A 187 5.00 11.99 9.87
N ALA A 188 4.55 12.16 11.12
CA ALA A 188 5.08 11.41 12.25
C ALA A 188 4.82 9.90 12.10
N ALA A 189 3.61 9.51 11.71
CA ALA A 189 3.26 8.12 11.45
C ALA A 189 4.18 7.52 10.36
N SER A 190 4.45 8.24 9.27
CA SER A 190 5.36 7.78 8.21
C SER A 190 6.79 7.51 8.71
N ASN A 191 7.30 8.28 9.68
CA ASN A 191 8.60 8.01 10.31
C ASN A 191 8.57 6.75 11.20
N LEU A 192 7.47 6.54 11.92
CA LEU A 192 7.31 5.34 12.78
C LEU A 192 7.12 4.08 11.93
N MET A 193 6.45 4.21 10.79
CA MET A 193 6.36 3.17 9.76
C MET A 193 7.75 2.74 9.29
N THR A 194 8.59 3.68 8.86
CA THR A 194 9.94 3.34 8.37
C THR A 194 10.80 2.79 9.50
N ARG A 195 10.69 3.29 10.73
CA ARG A 195 11.35 2.66 11.89
C ARG A 195 10.94 1.21 12.09
N ALA A 196 9.67 0.88 11.90
CA ALA A 196 9.14 -0.48 12.02
C ALA A 196 9.57 -1.37 10.83
N LEU A 197 9.66 -0.81 9.63
CA LEU A 197 10.08 -1.53 8.42
C LEU A 197 11.59 -1.72 8.31
N PHE A 198 12.40 -0.84 8.89
CA PHE A 198 13.85 -0.86 8.78
C PHE A 198 14.48 -0.96 10.18
N PRO A 199 14.48 -2.15 10.81
CA PRO A 199 14.93 -2.32 12.19
C PRO A 199 16.40 -1.92 12.40
N CYS A 200 17.23 -2.07 11.37
CA CYS A 200 18.65 -1.70 11.37
C CYS A 200 18.91 -0.19 11.28
N VAL A 201 17.90 0.63 11.00
CA VAL A 201 18.07 2.09 10.92
C VAL A 201 18.17 2.66 12.35
N PRO A 202 19.19 3.48 12.66
CA PRO A 202 19.35 4.09 13.98
C PRO A 202 18.14 4.96 14.36
N ALA A 203 17.78 4.96 15.65
CA ALA A 203 16.67 5.76 16.17
C ALA A 203 16.85 7.27 15.96
N SER A 204 18.09 7.76 15.84
CA SER A 204 18.40 9.15 15.54
C SER A 204 17.86 9.60 14.17
N VAL A 205 17.81 8.70 13.18
CA VAL A 205 17.23 9.01 11.85
C VAL A 205 15.73 9.26 11.98
N THR A 206 15.03 8.42 12.73
CA THR A 206 13.60 8.61 13.04
C THR A 206 13.39 9.90 13.84
N ALA A 207 14.23 10.18 14.85
CA ALA A 207 14.14 11.40 15.63
C ALA A 207 14.36 12.66 14.78
N ALA A 208 15.33 12.65 13.87
CA ALA A 208 15.57 13.75 12.94
C ALA A 208 14.35 13.99 12.02
N GLY A 209 13.74 12.92 11.50
CA GLY A 209 12.51 13.03 10.70
C GLY A 209 11.31 13.57 11.50
N MET A 210 11.20 13.20 12.78
CA MET A 210 10.20 13.76 13.68
C MET A 210 10.42 15.26 13.94
N LEU A 211 11.67 15.69 14.17
CA LEU A 211 12.00 17.10 14.35
C LEU A 211 11.76 17.94 13.09
N ALA A 212 11.87 17.34 11.90
CA ALA A 212 11.57 18.00 10.63
C ALA A 212 10.06 18.12 10.33
N THR A 213 9.22 17.30 10.98
CA THR A 213 7.77 17.23 10.74
C THR A 213 7.03 18.58 10.84
N PRO A 214 7.25 19.42 11.88
CA PRO A 214 6.53 20.70 11.96
C PRO A 214 6.89 21.68 10.83
N PHE A 215 8.07 21.53 10.21
CA PHE A 215 8.57 22.44 9.19
C PHE A 215 8.30 21.96 7.77
N LYS A 216 8.43 20.65 7.52
CA LYS A 216 8.39 20.03 6.19
C LYS A 216 7.63 18.69 6.19
N PRO A 217 6.34 18.66 6.61
CA PRO A 217 5.61 17.41 6.79
C PRO A 217 5.42 16.61 5.49
N PHE A 218 5.24 17.29 4.35
CA PHE A 218 5.08 16.61 3.06
C PHE A 218 6.37 15.94 2.58
N LEU A 219 7.51 16.63 2.68
CA LEU A 219 8.81 16.05 2.31
C LEU A 219 9.14 14.83 3.17
N VAL A 220 8.93 14.94 4.48
CA VAL A 220 9.14 13.83 5.41
C VAL A 220 8.25 12.64 5.06
N SER A 221 6.95 12.88 4.80
CA SER A 221 6.01 11.84 4.38
C SER A 221 6.41 11.20 3.05
N PHE A 222 6.83 12.02 2.08
CA PHE A 222 7.24 11.58 0.75
C PHE A 222 8.46 10.66 0.79
N VAL A 223 9.52 11.06 1.50
CA VAL A 223 10.75 10.25 1.64
C VAL A 223 10.43 8.91 2.32
N ASN A 224 9.69 8.94 3.43
CA ASN A 224 9.33 7.73 4.17
C ASN A 224 8.42 6.79 3.35
N SER A 225 7.45 7.35 2.62
CA SER A 225 6.55 6.57 1.77
C SER A 225 7.28 5.95 0.58
N THR A 226 8.23 6.69 -0.03
CA THR A 226 9.09 6.16 -1.10
C THR A 226 9.93 4.99 -0.60
N ALA A 227 10.56 5.13 0.57
CA ALA A 227 11.34 4.05 1.17
C ALA A 227 10.47 2.81 1.45
N MET A 228 9.26 3.01 1.98
CA MET A 228 8.30 1.93 2.20
C MET A 228 7.89 1.24 0.90
N GLU A 229 7.55 1.99 -0.16
CA GLU A 229 7.13 1.41 -1.44
C GLU A 229 8.24 0.57 -2.08
N LEU A 230 9.48 1.07 -2.08
CA LEU A 230 10.64 0.32 -2.57
C LEU A 230 10.82 -0.98 -1.77
N LYS A 231 10.63 -0.93 -0.45
CA LYS A 231 10.71 -2.12 0.40
C LYS A 231 9.55 -3.09 0.10
N PHE A 232 8.33 -2.59 -0.08
CA PHE A 232 7.16 -3.41 -0.40
C PHE A 232 7.35 -4.14 -1.73
N LEU A 233 7.81 -3.43 -2.76
CA LEU A 233 8.15 -4.01 -4.06
C LEU A 233 9.24 -5.07 -3.93
N ALA A 234 10.32 -4.78 -3.21
CA ALA A 234 11.41 -5.73 -3.00
C ALA A 234 10.96 -6.99 -2.23
N ALA A 235 10.06 -6.83 -1.25
CA ALA A 235 9.49 -7.94 -0.50
C ALA A 235 8.51 -8.75 -1.37
N ALA A 236 7.64 -8.11 -2.16
CA ALA A 236 6.71 -8.78 -3.06
C ALA A 236 7.37 -9.57 -4.20
N ARG A 237 8.59 -9.18 -4.60
CA ARG A 237 9.43 -9.98 -5.51
C ARG A 237 9.92 -11.27 -4.87
N ARG A 238 10.27 -11.24 -3.58
CA ARG A 238 10.81 -12.37 -2.81
C ARG A 238 9.72 -13.29 -2.24
N ASN A 239 8.62 -12.71 -1.77
CA ASN A 239 7.50 -13.41 -1.14
C ASN A 239 6.23 -13.25 -2.01
N PRO A 240 5.79 -14.30 -2.73
CA PRO A 240 4.59 -14.25 -3.55
C PRO A 240 3.31 -13.84 -2.80
N LYS A 241 3.22 -14.10 -1.48
CA LYS A 241 2.06 -13.74 -0.65
C LYS A 241 1.85 -12.22 -0.57
N LEU A 242 2.89 -11.42 -0.79
CA LEU A 242 2.82 -9.96 -0.74
C LEU A 242 2.42 -9.31 -2.06
N ARG A 243 2.36 -10.05 -3.18
CA ARG A 243 2.04 -9.47 -4.50
C ARG A 243 0.64 -8.89 -4.58
N GLY A 244 -0.35 -9.57 -4.00
CA GLY A 244 -1.73 -9.08 -3.93
C GLY A 244 -1.82 -7.77 -3.12
N PRO A 245 -1.38 -7.78 -1.85
CA PRO A 245 -1.33 -6.58 -1.02
C PRO A 245 -0.56 -5.41 -1.65
N GLN A 246 0.59 -5.67 -2.29
CA GLN A 246 1.37 -4.61 -2.94
C GLN A 246 0.66 -4.03 -4.17
N ARG A 247 0.01 -4.86 -5.01
CA ARG A 247 -0.76 -4.33 -6.14
C ARG A 247 -1.93 -3.47 -5.67
N LEU A 248 -2.67 -3.94 -4.66
CA LEU A 248 -3.75 -3.17 -4.07
C LEU A 248 -3.23 -1.85 -3.49
N HIS A 249 -2.10 -1.90 -2.77
CA HIS A 249 -1.42 -0.71 -2.27
C HIS A 249 -1.15 0.31 -3.40
N ALA A 250 -0.48 -0.13 -4.46
CA ALA A 250 -0.12 0.72 -5.59
C ALA A 250 -1.34 1.33 -6.29
N VAL A 251 -2.39 0.55 -6.53
CA VAL A 251 -3.65 1.03 -7.12
C VAL A 251 -4.29 2.09 -6.22
N CYS A 252 -4.41 1.82 -4.91
CA CYS A 252 -4.97 2.76 -3.96
C CYS A 252 -4.14 4.05 -3.85
N CYS A 253 -2.81 3.96 -3.86
CA CYS A 253 -1.92 5.13 -3.85
C CYS A 253 -2.06 5.96 -5.13
N LEU A 254 -2.13 5.32 -6.30
CA LEU A 254 -2.32 6.02 -7.57
C LEU A 254 -3.67 6.74 -7.65
N LEU A 255 -4.76 6.02 -7.35
CA LEU A 255 -6.11 6.59 -7.34
C LEU A 255 -6.23 7.67 -6.27
N GLY A 256 -5.62 7.44 -5.10
CA GLY A 256 -5.58 8.41 -4.03
C GLY A 256 -4.90 9.69 -4.48
N LEU A 257 -3.67 9.60 -5.02
CA LEU A 257 -2.94 10.77 -5.49
C LEU A 257 -3.75 11.52 -6.57
N GLY A 258 -4.46 10.78 -7.43
CA GLY A 258 -5.42 11.33 -8.37
C GLY A 258 -6.56 12.09 -7.70
N ALA A 259 -7.18 11.53 -6.64
CA ALA A 259 -8.21 12.21 -5.87
C ALA A 259 -7.69 13.47 -5.18
N PHE A 260 -6.49 13.42 -4.59
CA PHE A 260 -5.84 14.58 -3.97
C PHE A 260 -5.56 15.69 -4.99
N ALA A 261 -5.02 15.35 -6.17
CA ALA A 261 -4.82 16.33 -7.25
C ALA A 261 -6.14 16.87 -7.82
N LEU A 262 -7.18 16.03 -7.87
CA LEU A 262 -8.51 16.41 -8.34
C LEU A 262 -9.19 17.40 -7.38
N GLU A 263 -8.97 17.27 -6.08
CA GLU A 263 -9.45 18.25 -5.08
C GLU A 263 -8.85 19.65 -5.32
N ASP A 264 -7.56 19.73 -5.64
CA ASP A 264 -6.92 21.01 -5.94
C ASP A 264 -7.40 21.59 -7.29
N TRP A 265 -7.62 20.74 -8.30
CA TRP A 265 -8.04 21.20 -9.63
C TRP A 265 -9.54 21.53 -9.72
N LYS A 266 -10.38 20.78 -9.00
CA LYS A 266 -11.85 20.91 -8.97
C LYS A 266 -12.34 20.88 -7.52
N PRO A 267 -12.10 21.95 -6.74
CA PRO A 267 -12.45 21.98 -5.32
C PRO A 267 -13.96 21.91 -5.06
N ASP A 268 -14.79 22.16 -6.08
CA ASP A 268 -16.25 22.10 -5.99
C ASP A 268 -16.80 20.66 -6.15
N LEU A 269 -15.96 19.69 -6.51
CA LEU A 269 -16.40 18.30 -6.66
C LEU A 269 -16.59 17.68 -5.25
N PRO A 270 -17.82 17.28 -4.88
CA PRO A 270 -18.10 16.82 -3.53
C PRO A 270 -17.45 15.46 -3.26
N LEU A 271 -17.16 15.18 -1.99
CA LEU A 271 -16.70 13.89 -1.47
C LEU A 271 -15.35 13.37 -2.00
N VAL A 272 -14.62 14.16 -2.80
CA VAL A 272 -13.28 13.77 -3.31
C VAL A 272 -12.32 13.50 -2.15
N HIS A 273 -12.34 14.36 -1.12
CA HIS A 273 -11.55 14.18 0.09
C HIS A 273 -11.90 12.88 0.85
N SER A 274 -13.19 12.56 0.93
CA SER A 274 -13.67 11.34 1.57
C SER A 274 -13.20 10.10 0.80
N ALA A 275 -13.20 10.16 -0.54
CA ALA A 275 -12.65 9.12 -1.38
C ALA A 275 -11.12 8.97 -1.18
N TRP A 276 -10.40 10.09 -1.08
CA TRP A 276 -8.98 10.09 -0.72
C TRP A 276 -8.75 9.37 0.61
N HIS A 277 -9.51 9.66 1.67
CA HIS A 277 -9.41 8.96 2.96
C HIS A 277 -9.58 7.44 2.84
N LEU A 278 -10.58 6.98 2.10
CA LEU A 278 -10.83 5.55 1.93
C LEU A 278 -9.70 4.85 1.16
N LEU A 279 -9.22 5.47 0.08
CA LEU A 279 -8.11 4.94 -0.73
C LEU A 279 -6.81 4.89 0.08
N SER A 280 -6.46 5.98 0.76
CA SER A 280 -5.24 6.09 1.56
C SER A 280 -5.27 5.17 2.80
N SER A 281 -6.40 5.07 3.51
CA SER A 281 -6.53 4.12 4.63
C SER A 281 -6.47 2.66 4.18
N THR A 282 -7.02 2.34 3.00
CA THR A 282 -6.88 1.01 2.39
C THR A 282 -5.42 0.72 2.04
N ALA A 283 -4.72 1.67 1.43
CA ALA A 283 -3.28 1.55 1.15
C ALA A 283 -2.46 1.37 2.44
N VAL A 284 -2.79 2.10 3.51
CA VAL A 284 -2.14 1.94 4.83
C VAL A 284 -2.42 0.56 5.42
N ALA A 285 -3.62 0.02 5.28
CA ALA A 285 -3.96 -1.31 5.77
C ALA A 285 -3.10 -2.40 5.13
N THR A 286 -2.74 -2.27 3.85
CA THR A 286 -1.89 -3.26 3.18
C THR A 286 -0.45 -3.30 3.72
N ILE A 287 0.03 -2.20 4.32
CA ILE A 287 1.36 -2.11 4.95
C ILE A 287 1.48 -3.09 6.12
N ASN A 288 0.37 -3.47 6.76
CA ASN A 288 0.37 -4.52 7.80
C ASN A 288 0.81 -5.89 7.25
N HIS A 289 0.63 -6.18 5.96
CA HIS A 289 1.19 -7.40 5.38
C HIS A 289 2.71 -7.32 5.28
N LEU A 290 3.23 -6.18 4.81
CA LEU A 290 4.67 -5.95 4.73
C LEU A 290 5.34 -5.99 6.11
N LEU A 291 4.73 -5.36 7.12
CA LEU A 291 5.26 -5.41 8.49
C LEU A 291 5.29 -6.84 9.05
N ALA A 292 4.29 -7.66 8.75
CA ALA A 292 4.26 -9.05 9.23
C ALA A 292 5.42 -9.86 8.63
N ASP A 293 5.67 -9.68 7.34
CA ASP A 293 6.79 -10.29 6.62
C ASP A 293 8.14 -9.85 7.20
N VAL A 294 8.32 -8.56 7.48
CA VAL A 294 9.54 -8.03 8.13
C VAL A 294 9.74 -8.63 9.51
N GLU A 295 8.71 -8.68 10.35
CA GLU A 295 8.80 -9.28 11.69
C GLU A 295 9.12 -10.79 11.63
N GLU A 296 8.60 -11.50 10.62
CA GLU A 296 8.92 -12.90 10.36
C GLU A 296 10.37 -13.10 9.90
N GLU A 297 10.86 -12.29 8.97
CA GLU A 297 12.26 -12.29 8.53
C GLU A 297 13.20 -12.06 9.71
N GLU A 298 12.91 -11.08 10.58
CA GLU A 298 13.74 -10.78 11.75
C GLU A 298 13.74 -11.92 12.78
N ARG A 299 12.58 -12.54 13.05
CA ARG A 299 12.52 -13.73 13.92
C ARG A 299 13.33 -14.89 13.36
N CYS A 300 13.25 -15.14 12.06
CA CYS A 300 14.04 -16.17 11.39
C CYS A 300 15.56 -15.91 11.51
N LYS A 301 16.00 -14.66 11.33
CA LYS A 301 17.41 -14.28 11.51
C LYS A 301 17.87 -14.48 12.95
N GLN A 302 17.07 -14.06 13.93
CA GLN A 302 17.38 -14.25 15.34
C GLN A 302 17.50 -15.74 15.71
N ALA A 303 16.58 -16.58 15.23
CA ALA A 303 16.63 -18.02 15.46
C ALA A 303 17.90 -18.66 14.87
N ARG A 304 18.28 -18.30 13.63
CA ARG A 304 19.52 -18.78 13.00
C ARG A 304 20.77 -18.35 13.78
N ASN A 305 20.83 -17.09 14.19
CA ASN A 305 21.96 -16.57 14.97
C ASN A 305 22.06 -17.26 16.34
N ALA A 306 20.93 -17.55 16.99
CA ALA A 306 20.90 -18.29 18.25
C ALA A 306 21.40 -19.73 18.10
N GLN A 307 21.12 -20.39 16.97
CA GLN A 307 21.62 -21.74 16.67
C GLN A 307 23.12 -21.78 16.33
N GLN A 308 23.65 -20.74 15.69
CA GLN A 308 25.07 -20.68 15.31
C GLN A 308 26.00 -20.33 16.48
N ARG A 309 25.51 -19.58 17.48
CA ARG A 309 26.33 -19.09 18.60
C ARG A 309 27.00 -20.21 19.42
N PRO A 310 26.32 -21.32 19.79
CA PRO A 310 26.98 -22.44 20.49
C PRO A 310 28.05 -23.12 19.64
N GLN A 311 27.86 -23.24 18.32
CA GLN A 311 28.83 -23.86 17.42
C GLN A 311 30.12 -23.05 17.32
N LEU A 312 30.00 -21.72 17.22
CA LEU A 312 31.15 -20.82 17.25
C LEU A 312 31.89 -20.86 18.59
N VAL A 313 31.17 -20.94 19.72
CA VAL A 313 31.81 -21.06 21.05
C VAL A 313 32.58 -22.38 21.18
N LEU A 314 32.04 -23.50 20.65
CA LEU A 314 32.74 -24.79 20.63
C LEU A 314 33.97 -24.79 19.70
N GLN A 315 33.89 -24.11 18.56
CA GLN A 315 35.05 -23.98 17.64
C GLN A 315 36.13 -23.04 18.17
N MET A 316 35.77 -22.05 18.99
CA MET A 316 36.70 -21.11 19.60
C MET A 316 37.21 -21.55 20.97
N GLN A 317 36.76 -22.70 21.49
CA GLN A 317 37.35 -23.30 22.68
C GLN A 317 38.77 -23.74 22.29
N PRO A 318 39.83 -23.08 22.80
CA PRO A 318 41.18 -23.43 22.39
C PRO A 318 41.43 -24.88 22.80
N LEU A 319 42.19 -25.59 21.97
CA LEU A 319 42.95 -26.77 22.38
C LEU A 319 43.89 -26.33 23.50
N LEU A 320 43.35 -26.16 24.70
CA LEU A 320 44.13 -25.97 25.92
C LEU A 320 44.71 -27.35 26.24
N PRO A 321 46.05 -27.51 26.15
CA PRO A 321 46.72 -28.75 26.49
C PRO A 321 46.62 -29.07 28.00
#